data_AF-A0A7S1LWP9-F1
#
_entry.id   AF-A0A7S1LWP9-F1
#
_cell.length_a   1.000
_cell.length_b   1.000
_cell.length_c   1.000
_cell.angle_alpha   90.00
_cell.angle_beta   90.00
_cell.angle_gamma   90.00
#
_symmetry.space_group_name_H-M   'P 1'
#
loop_
_entity.id
_entity.type
_entity.pdbx_description
1 polymer ?
#
loop_
_entity_poly.entity_id
_entity_poly.type
_entity_poly.pdbx_seq_one_letter_code
_entity_poly.pdbx_strand_id
1 'polypeptide(L)'
;DDIKAMAQLCRIPIGRAVALQLVYEASALCTSVVTPKDPRGDGRSSVPAHIRTMDWEMEFLRPLTVELVFVRRGAPIFVATTWAGYAGVLTGMKLSPDAPGAAFSVSVNFRSPGDGTFWTNIGKTLSGAWPIGFLVRETLENAHGFDEAASWLRTSDLIAPCYFTVAGARPG
;
A
#
# COMPACT_ATOMS: atom_id res chain seq x y z
N ASP A 1 4.53 -4.69 -16.64
CA ASP A 1 4.09 -4.02 -17.89
C ASP A 1 3.25 -2.77 -17.67
N ASP A 2 2.54 -2.65 -16.55
CA ASP A 2 1.76 -1.46 -16.16
C ASP A 2 2.52 -0.14 -16.37
N ILE A 3 3.75 -0.02 -15.86
CA ILE A 3 4.56 1.19 -16.00
C ILE A 3 4.88 1.50 -17.48
N LYS A 4 5.12 0.48 -18.30
CA LYS A 4 5.35 0.66 -19.74
C LYS A 4 4.09 1.15 -20.44
N ALA A 5 2.93 0.58 -20.12
CA ALA A 5 1.65 1.00 -20.67
C ALA A 5 1.32 2.43 -20.27
N MET A 6 1.49 2.80 -18.99
CA MET A 6 1.30 4.17 -18.50
C MET A 6 2.24 5.15 -19.23
N ALA A 7 3.52 4.79 -19.40
CA ALA A 7 4.48 5.62 -20.11
C ALA A 7 4.06 5.87 -21.57
N GLN A 8 3.58 4.84 -22.26
CA GLN A 8 3.10 4.95 -23.65
C GLN A 8 1.83 5.79 -23.76
N LEU A 9 0.83 5.55 -22.90
CA LEU A 9 -0.44 6.29 -22.89
C LEU A 9 -0.22 7.78 -22.56
N CYS A 10 0.63 8.07 -21.59
CA CYS A 10 0.98 9.44 -21.21
C CYS A 10 2.05 10.08 -22.10
N ARG A 11 2.59 9.34 -23.09
CA ARG A 11 3.65 9.79 -24.00
C ARG A 11 4.89 10.34 -23.28
N ILE A 12 5.29 9.67 -22.20
CA ILE A 12 6.50 10.01 -21.44
C ILE A 12 7.56 8.92 -21.61
N PRO A 13 8.87 9.26 -21.51
CA PRO A 13 9.93 8.27 -21.48
C PRO A 13 9.73 7.28 -20.32
N ILE A 14 9.95 5.99 -20.57
CA ILE A 14 9.82 4.94 -19.54
C ILE A 14 10.66 5.22 -18.29
N GLY A 15 11.85 5.81 -18.45
CA GLY A 15 12.70 6.19 -17.32
C GLY A 15 12.04 7.22 -16.40
N ARG A 16 11.25 8.16 -16.94
CA ARG A 16 10.48 9.12 -16.13
C ARG A 16 9.33 8.43 -15.39
N ALA A 17 8.63 7.50 -16.05
CA ALA A 17 7.56 6.75 -15.42
C ALA A 17 8.07 5.88 -14.25
N VAL A 18 9.26 5.26 -14.41
CA VAL A 18 9.94 4.49 -13.35
C VAL A 18 10.41 5.41 -12.22
N ALA A 19 11.06 6.53 -12.54
CA ALA A 19 11.51 7.48 -11.52
C ALA A 19 10.35 8.00 -10.67
N LEU A 20 9.19 8.26 -11.30
CA LEU A 20 7.98 8.67 -10.59
C LEU A 20 7.55 7.62 -9.56
N GLN A 21 7.66 6.32 -9.85
CA GLN A 21 7.34 5.27 -8.87
C GLN A 21 8.21 5.38 -7.62
N LEU A 22 9.50 5.67 -7.79
CA LEU A 22 10.45 5.78 -6.68
C LEU A 22 10.25 7.06 -5.86
N VAL A 23 9.78 8.15 -6.48
CA VAL A 23 9.46 9.40 -5.77
C VAL A 23 8.34 9.16 -4.77
N TYR A 24 7.32 8.37 -5.13
CA TYR A 24 6.24 8.00 -4.19
C TYR A 24 6.73 7.22 -2.96
N GLU A 25 7.89 6.57 -3.06
CA GLU A 25 8.49 5.78 -1.99
C GLU A 25 9.36 6.62 -1.04
N ALA A 26 9.67 7.88 -1.38
CA ALA A 26 10.78 8.63 -0.77
C ALA A 26 10.36 9.68 0.26
N SER A 27 9.08 10.09 0.31
CA SER A 27 8.68 11.23 1.14
C SER A 27 7.20 11.22 1.49
N ALA A 28 6.79 10.87 2.70
CA ALA A 28 5.42 11.09 3.13
C ALA A 28 5.32 11.32 4.63
N LEU A 29 4.39 12.15 5.07
CA LEU A 29 3.91 12.14 6.44
C LEU A 29 2.57 11.42 6.45
N CYS A 30 2.39 10.55 7.43
CA CYS A 30 1.26 9.63 7.44
C CYS A 30 0.85 9.39 8.89
N THR A 31 -0.45 9.35 9.15
CA THR A 31 -1.01 8.85 10.41
C THR A 31 -1.92 7.67 10.11
N SER A 32 -1.81 6.59 10.88
CA SER A 32 -2.65 5.40 10.76
C SER A 32 -3.16 4.99 12.14
N VAL A 33 -4.43 4.59 12.21
CA VAL A 33 -5.13 4.23 13.45
C VAL A 33 -5.93 2.96 13.20
N VAL A 34 -5.75 1.96 14.07
CA VAL A 34 -6.61 0.78 14.15
C VAL A 34 -7.34 0.83 15.47
N THR A 35 -8.67 0.72 15.44
CA THR A 35 -9.51 0.70 16.63
C THR A 35 -10.53 -0.42 16.54
N PRO A 36 -10.86 -1.10 17.64
CA PRO A 36 -12.10 -1.87 17.70
C PRO A 36 -13.28 -0.96 17.33
N LYS A 37 -14.20 -1.43 16.49
CA LYS A 37 -15.37 -0.63 16.08
C LYS A 37 -16.39 -0.49 17.21
N ASP A 38 -16.36 -1.39 18.18
CA ASP A 38 -17.19 -1.34 19.38
C ASP A 38 -16.32 -1.14 20.64
N PRO A 39 -15.95 0.12 20.97
CA PRO A 39 -15.28 0.44 22.22
C PRO A 39 -16.22 0.35 23.44
N ARG A 40 -17.53 0.10 23.26
CA ARG A 40 -18.54 0.05 24.34
C ARG A 40 -19.03 -1.36 24.67
N GLY A 41 -18.75 -2.37 23.84
CA GLY A 41 -19.16 -3.77 24.02
C GLY A 41 -20.65 -4.04 23.74
N ASP A 42 -21.31 -3.21 22.93
CA ASP A 42 -22.72 -3.40 22.54
C ASP A 42 -22.97 -4.54 21.53
N GLY A 43 -21.90 -5.19 21.04
CA GLY A 43 -21.95 -6.42 20.25
C GLY A 43 -22.37 -6.23 18.79
N ARG A 44 -22.45 -4.99 18.29
CA ARG A 44 -23.03 -4.70 16.96
C ARG A 44 -22.05 -4.82 15.78
N SER A 45 -20.73 -4.89 16.03
CA SER A 45 -19.73 -5.23 14.99
C SER A 45 -18.35 -5.49 15.61
N SER A 46 -17.84 -6.72 15.51
CA SER A 46 -16.50 -7.11 15.99
C SER A 46 -15.35 -6.78 15.01
N VAL A 47 -15.66 -6.22 13.84
CA VAL A 47 -14.67 -5.91 12.80
C VAL A 47 -13.91 -4.62 13.17
N PRO A 48 -12.57 -4.63 13.26
CA PRO A 48 -11.77 -3.43 13.50
C PRO A 48 -12.00 -2.35 12.44
N ALA A 49 -11.95 -1.08 12.84
CA ALA A 49 -11.87 0.05 11.94
C ALA A 49 -10.39 0.45 11.75
N HIS A 50 -9.98 0.61 10.50
CA HIS A 50 -8.64 1.06 10.12
C HIS A 50 -8.77 2.36 9.33
N ILE A 51 -8.23 3.45 9.87
CA ILE A 51 -8.34 4.80 9.36
C ILE A 51 -6.94 5.36 9.18
N ARG A 52 -6.72 6.19 8.16
CA ARG A 52 -5.45 6.88 7.96
C ARG A 52 -5.63 8.29 7.40
N THR A 53 -4.63 9.14 7.61
CA THR A 53 -4.42 10.40 6.86
C THR A 53 -3.16 10.27 6.03
N MET A 54 -3.16 10.84 4.82
CA MET A 54 -2.00 10.86 3.93
C MET A 54 -1.64 12.31 3.64
N ASP A 55 -0.52 12.73 4.19
CA ASP A 55 -0.07 14.12 4.17
C ASP A 55 1.16 14.22 3.26
N TRP A 56 1.00 14.95 2.16
CA TRP A 56 2.07 15.24 1.20
C TRP A 56 2.09 16.74 0.89
N GLU A 57 3.28 17.30 0.77
CA GLU A 57 3.48 18.71 0.36
C GLU A 57 3.24 18.93 -1.16
N MET A 58 2.93 17.85 -1.90
CA MET A 58 2.69 17.88 -3.33
C MET A 58 1.20 18.00 -3.66
N GLU A 59 0.68 19.24 -3.66
CA GLU A 59 -0.75 19.53 -3.93
C GLU A 59 -1.27 18.95 -5.26
N PHE A 60 -0.40 18.80 -6.27
CA PHE A 60 -0.77 18.24 -7.58
C PHE A 60 -1.22 16.78 -7.51
N LEU A 61 -0.95 16.06 -6.41
CA LEU A 61 -1.41 14.69 -6.20
C LEU A 61 -2.90 14.61 -5.83
N ARG A 62 -3.48 15.69 -5.29
CA ARG A 62 -4.89 15.73 -4.91
C ARG A 62 -5.83 15.41 -6.08
N PRO A 63 -5.75 16.06 -7.26
CA PRO A 63 -6.60 15.71 -8.40
C PRO A 63 -6.27 14.34 -9.03
N LEU A 64 -5.11 13.75 -8.70
CA LEU A 64 -4.70 12.43 -9.19
C LEU A 64 -5.13 11.30 -8.25
N THR A 65 -5.68 11.62 -7.07
CA THR A 65 -6.07 10.61 -6.08
C THR A 65 -7.31 9.87 -6.56
N VAL A 66 -7.22 8.54 -6.60
CA VAL A 66 -8.27 7.65 -7.13
C VAL A 66 -8.49 6.47 -6.19
N GLU A 67 -9.75 5.99 -6.17
CA GLU A 67 -10.10 4.70 -5.58
C GLU A 67 -10.22 3.67 -6.70
N LEU A 68 -9.49 2.56 -6.56
CA LEU A 68 -9.45 1.48 -7.54
C LEU A 68 -10.03 0.20 -6.94
N VAL A 69 -10.81 -0.51 -7.74
CA VAL A 69 -11.25 -1.88 -7.47
C VAL A 69 -10.45 -2.80 -8.37
N PHE A 70 -9.63 -3.67 -7.77
CA PHE A 70 -8.85 -4.65 -8.51
C PHE A 70 -9.68 -5.92 -8.69
N VAL A 71 -9.75 -6.41 -9.93
CA VAL A 71 -10.61 -7.53 -10.31
C VAL A 71 -9.75 -8.65 -10.89
N ARG A 72 -10.00 -9.88 -10.45
CA ARG A 72 -9.36 -11.10 -10.97
C ARG A 72 -10.45 -12.07 -11.39
N ARG A 73 -10.43 -12.51 -12.66
CA ARG A 73 -11.43 -13.43 -13.24
C ARG A 73 -12.88 -12.95 -13.02
N GLY A 74 -13.12 -11.65 -13.11
CA GLY A 74 -14.45 -11.04 -12.95
C GLY A 74 -14.88 -10.77 -11.51
N ALA A 75 -14.11 -11.19 -10.50
CA ALA A 75 -14.41 -10.94 -9.09
C ALA A 75 -13.47 -9.89 -8.46
N PRO A 76 -13.98 -8.96 -7.63
CA PRO A 76 -13.13 -7.98 -6.94
C PRO A 76 -12.29 -8.65 -5.85
N ILE A 77 -10.99 -8.39 -5.84
CA ILE A 77 -10.01 -9.02 -4.93
C ILE A 77 -9.47 -8.07 -3.87
N PHE A 78 -9.35 -6.78 -4.16
CA PHE A 78 -9.03 -5.75 -3.19
C PHE A 78 -9.42 -4.37 -3.71
N VAL A 79 -9.53 -3.42 -2.80
CA VAL A 79 -9.68 -1.99 -3.11
C VAL A 79 -8.47 -1.21 -2.63
N ALA A 80 -8.14 -0.13 -3.32
CA ALA A 80 -7.02 0.71 -2.94
C ALA A 80 -7.27 2.19 -3.23
N THR A 81 -6.76 3.05 -2.36
CA THR A 81 -6.61 4.48 -2.63
C THR A 81 -5.18 4.71 -3.10
N THR A 82 -5.02 5.26 -4.31
CA THR A 82 -3.71 5.47 -4.94
C THR A 82 -3.74 6.72 -5.84
N TRP A 83 -2.69 6.96 -6.62
CA TRP A 83 -2.65 8.04 -7.61
C TRP A 83 -2.64 7.51 -9.04
N ALA A 84 -3.33 8.20 -9.94
CA ALA A 84 -3.21 7.94 -11.36
C ALA A 84 -1.74 8.09 -11.82
N GLY A 85 -1.18 7.02 -12.37
CA GLY A 85 0.24 6.95 -12.76
C GLY A 85 1.15 6.23 -11.77
N TYR A 86 0.66 5.86 -10.58
CA TYR A 86 1.38 5.03 -9.62
C TYR A 86 0.89 3.58 -9.70
N ALA A 87 1.81 2.64 -9.92
CA ALA A 87 1.51 1.22 -9.99
C ALA A 87 1.43 0.55 -8.62
N GLY A 88 1.99 1.17 -7.58
CA GLY A 88 1.98 0.68 -6.22
C GLY A 88 0.71 1.04 -5.46
N VAL A 89 0.61 0.51 -4.24
CA VAL A 89 -0.47 0.77 -3.30
C VAL A 89 0.12 1.10 -1.94
N LEU A 90 -0.29 2.22 -1.35
CA LEU A 90 0.10 2.58 0.03
C LEU A 90 -1.07 2.46 1.01
N THR A 91 -2.27 2.24 0.51
CA THR A 91 -3.51 2.14 1.29
C THR A 91 -4.49 1.25 0.54
N GLY A 92 -4.85 0.12 1.14
CA GLY A 92 -5.77 -0.81 0.52
C GLY A 92 -6.37 -1.83 1.48
N MET A 93 -7.38 -2.53 1.00
CA MET A 93 -8.12 -3.54 1.74
C MET A 93 -8.40 -4.75 0.85
N LYS A 94 -7.87 -5.90 1.27
CA LYS A 94 -8.17 -7.20 0.69
C LYS A 94 -9.65 -7.51 0.88
N LEU A 95 -10.31 -7.83 -0.22
CA LEU A 95 -11.65 -8.40 -0.19
C LEU A 95 -11.49 -9.92 -0.18
N SER A 96 -12.28 -10.59 0.64
CA SER A 96 -12.29 -12.04 0.70
C SER A 96 -13.73 -12.53 0.81
N PRO A 97 -14.53 -12.36 -0.27
CA PRO A 97 -15.91 -12.81 -0.28
C PRO A 97 -16.00 -14.33 -0.10
N ASP A 98 -15.04 -15.08 -0.63
CA ASP A 98 -15.03 -16.55 -0.64
C ASP A 98 -14.36 -17.16 0.61
N ALA A 99 -13.73 -16.34 1.45
CA ALA A 99 -13.02 -16.79 2.66
C ALA A 99 -13.31 -15.81 3.82
N PRO A 100 -14.43 -16.02 4.54
CA PRO A 100 -14.79 -15.19 5.69
C PRO A 100 -13.65 -15.10 6.71
N GLY A 101 -13.30 -13.87 7.08
CA GLY A 101 -12.22 -13.60 8.03
C GLY A 101 -10.79 -13.65 7.46
N ALA A 102 -10.63 -13.78 6.13
CA ALA A 102 -9.35 -13.58 5.43
C ALA A 102 -9.14 -12.13 4.96
N ALA A 103 -10.18 -11.29 5.01
CA ALA A 103 -10.05 -9.88 4.70
C ALA A 103 -9.11 -9.18 5.69
N PHE A 104 -8.31 -8.27 5.16
CA PHE A 104 -7.41 -7.41 5.93
C PHE A 104 -7.24 -6.07 5.21
N SER A 105 -6.81 -5.07 5.95
CA SER A 105 -6.45 -3.75 5.43
C SER A 105 -5.01 -3.43 5.77
N VAL A 106 -4.37 -2.62 4.93
CA VAL A 106 -2.99 -2.19 5.09
C VAL A 106 -2.85 -0.72 4.74
N SER A 107 -2.07 0.00 5.55
CA SER A 107 -1.59 1.34 5.26
C SER A 107 -0.09 1.43 5.53
N VAL A 108 0.56 2.29 4.76
CA VAL A 108 1.99 2.56 4.89
C VAL A 108 2.20 3.94 5.51
N ASN A 109 3.06 3.98 6.52
CA ASN A 109 3.62 5.21 7.07
C ASN A 109 5.12 5.21 6.79
N PHE A 110 5.58 6.27 6.13
CA PHE A 110 6.99 6.41 5.82
C PHE A 110 7.81 6.59 7.11
N ARG A 111 9.00 5.99 7.15
CA ARG A 111 9.96 6.19 8.23
C ARG A 111 11.15 6.94 7.65
N SER A 112 11.27 8.22 7.96
CA SER A 112 12.45 9.00 7.56
C SER A 112 13.69 8.40 8.20
N PRO A 113 14.61 7.83 7.42
CA PRO A 113 15.94 7.57 7.93
C PRO A 113 16.67 8.91 7.96
N GLY A 114 17.55 9.14 8.93
CA GLY A 114 18.35 10.37 8.98
C GLY A 114 19.14 10.65 7.68
N ASP A 115 19.74 11.84 7.64
CA ASP A 115 20.43 12.44 6.49
C ASP A 115 21.33 11.45 5.73
N GLY A 116 21.16 11.34 4.40
CA GLY A 116 22.01 10.55 3.50
C GLY A 116 21.40 9.29 2.87
N THR A 117 20.12 9.00 3.11
CA THR A 117 19.52 7.68 2.78
C THR A 117 18.93 7.51 1.39
N PHE A 118 18.59 8.58 0.68
CA PHE A 118 17.96 8.46 -0.65
C PHE A 118 18.84 7.69 -1.65
N TRP A 119 20.15 8.01 -1.69
CA TRP A 119 21.10 7.33 -2.57
C TRP A 119 21.39 5.88 -2.15
N THR A 120 21.38 5.58 -0.86
CA THR A 120 21.52 4.21 -0.34
C THR A 120 20.28 3.37 -0.67
N ASN A 121 19.08 3.96 -0.64
CA ASN A 121 17.82 3.31 -1.04
C ASN A 121 17.77 3.03 -2.55
N ILE A 122 18.31 3.92 -3.38
CA ILE A 122 18.50 3.65 -4.82
C ILE A 122 19.46 2.47 -5.02
N GLY A 123 20.56 2.39 -4.26
CA GLY A 123 21.48 1.25 -4.32
C GLY A 123 20.81 -0.10 -3.99
N LYS A 124 19.89 -0.12 -3.00
CA LYS A 124 19.07 -1.31 -2.69
C LYS A 124 18.05 -1.67 -3.76
N THR A 125 17.64 -0.70 -4.59
CA THR A 125 16.79 -1.00 -5.74
C THR A 125 17.51 -1.92 -6.73
N LEU A 126 18.84 -1.85 -6.81
CA LEU A 126 19.66 -2.74 -7.64
C LEU A 126 19.91 -4.11 -6.99
N SER A 127 19.66 -4.27 -5.68
CA SER A 127 19.83 -5.54 -4.97
C SER A 127 18.59 -6.44 -5.00
N GLY A 128 17.53 -6.04 -5.71
CA GLY A 128 16.28 -6.79 -5.81
C GLY A 128 15.33 -6.61 -4.62
N ALA A 129 15.59 -5.63 -3.74
CA ALA A 129 14.68 -5.30 -2.66
C ALA A 129 13.37 -4.67 -3.20
N TRP A 130 12.27 -4.87 -2.48
CA TRP A 130 10.95 -4.40 -2.91
C TRP A 130 10.78 -2.89 -2.71
N PRO A 131 10.25 -2.17 -3.74
CA PRO A 131 9.52 -0.93 -3.51
C PRO A 131 8.34 -1.21 -2.58
N ILE A 132 8.13 -0.36 -1.57
CA ILE A 132 7.19 -0.61 -0.47
C ILE A 132 5.77 -0.74 -1.02
N GLY A 133 5.34 0.19 -1.89
CA GLY A 133 4.00 0.12 -2.45
C GLY A 133 3.79 -1.05 -3.41
N PHE A 134 4.86 -1.61 -3.98
CA PHE A 134 4.76 -2.79 -4.85
C PHE A 134 4.59 -4.05 -4.01
N LEU A 135 5.31 -4.18 -2.90
CA LEU A 135 5.10 -5.26 -1.95
C LEU A 135 3.68 -5.24 -1.37
N VAL A 136 3.17 -4.06 -1.03
CA VAL A 136 1.80 -3.93 -0.51
C VAL A 136 0.78 -4.37 -1.56
N ARG A 137 0.94 -3.96 -2.82
CA ARG A 137 0.09 -4.42 -3.92
C ARG A 137 0.16 -5.94 -4.10
N GLU A 138 1.38 -6.51 -4.12
CA GLU A 138 1.61 -7.96 -4.23
C GLU A 138 0.92 -8.73 -3.09
N THR A 139 1.03 -8.20 -1.86
CA THR A 139 0.39 -8.77 -0.67
C THR A 139 -1.13 -8.72 -0.78
N LEU A 140 -1.71 -7.58 -1.17
CA LEU A 140 -3.15 -7.45 -1.40
C LEU A 140 -3.65 -8.33 -2.56
N GLU A 141 -2.82 -8.56 -3.57
CA GLU A 141 -3.16 -9.42 -4.69
C GLU A 141 -3.18 -10.90 -4.29
N ASN A 142 -2.19 -11.36 -3.53
CA ASN A 142 -1.86 -12.77 -3.45
C ASN A 142 -1.90 -13.39 -2.04
N ALA A 143 -1.81 -12.61 -0.96
CA ALA A 143 -1.95 -13.17 0.39
C ALA A 143 -3.38 -13.68 0.65
N HIS A 144 -3.48 -14.77 1.40
CA HIS A 144 -4.71 -15.51 1.73
C HIS A 144 -5.30 -15.15 3.10
N GLY A 145 -4.72 -14.17 3.79
CA GLY A 145 -5.22 -13.74 5.09
C GLY A 145 -4.29 -12.77 5.80
N PHE A 146 -4.75 -12.30 6.97
CA PHE A 146 -4.00 -11.38 7.82
C PHE A 146 -2.63 -11.91 8.22
N ASP A 147 -2.52 -13.15 8.70
CA ASP A 147 -1.25 -13.70 9.21
C ASP A 147 -0.17 -13.81 8.13
N GLU A 148 -0.58 -14.28 6.95
CA GLU A 148 0.33 -14.38 5.79
C GLU A 148 0.76 -12.99 5.32
N ALA A 149 -0.19 -12.06 5.21
CA ALA A 149 0.10 -10.68 4.84
C ALA A 149 1.07 -10.01 5.82
N ALA A 150 0.83 -10.16 7.13
CA ALA A 150 1.71 -9.64 8.18
C ALA A 150 3.11 -10.28 8.11
N SER A 151 3.19 -11.58 7.84
CA SER A 151 4.46 -12.29 7.67
C SER A 151 5.24 -11.75 6.46
N TRP A 152 4.60 -11.60 5.30
CA TRP A 152 5.24 -11.11 4.08
C TRP A 152 5.74 -9.68 4.26
N LEU A 153 4.91 -8.79 4.79
CA LEU A 153 5.26 -7.39 5.03
C LEU A 153 6.39 -7.23 6.06
N ARG A 154 6.49 -8.14 7.04
CA ARG A 154 7.55 -8.10 8.06
C ARG A 154 8.89 -8.64 7.56
N THR A 155 8.88 -9.62 6.67
CA THR A 155 10.08 -10.42 6.33
C THR A 155 10.69 -10.08 4.97
N SER A 156 9.97 -9.36 4.11
CA SER A 156 10.48 -8.96 2.80
C SER A 156 11.53 -7.86 2.93
N ASP A 157 12.60 -7.96 2.12
CA ASP A 157 13.60 -6.91 2.02
C ASP A 157 13.05 -5.68 1.29
N LEU A 158 13.14 -4.51 1.93
CA LEU A 158 12.61 -3.25 1.41
C LEU A 158 13.73 -2.31 0.97
N ILE A 159 13.45 -1.51 -0.07
CA ILE A 159 14.37 -0.46 -0.53
C ILE A 159 14.57 0.65 0.51
N ALA A 160 13.58 0.86 1.38
CA ALA A 160 13.58 1.88 2.41
C ALA A 160 12.80 1.39 3.66
N PRO A 161 13.12 1.90 4.85
CA PRO A 161 12.37 1.54 6.05
C PRO A 161 10.98 2.21 6.04
N CYS A 162 9.98 1.50 6.56
CA CYS A 162 8.63 2.03 6.76
C CYS A 162 7.95 1.35 7.95
N TYR A 163 6.76 1.83 8.28
CA TYR A 163 5.83 1.14 9.16
C TYR A 163 4.63 0.67 8.34
N PHE A 164 4.33 -0.61 8.43
CA PHE A 164 3.07 -1.16 7.96
C PHE A 164 2.09 -1.20 9.12
N THR A 165 0.91 -0.60 8.94
CA THR A 165 -0.23 -0.84 9.82
C THR A 165 -1.14 -1.81 9.12
N VAL A 166 -1.49 -2.92 9.79
CA VAL A 166 -2.35 -3.97 9.23
C VAL A 166 -3.47 -4.27 10.20
N ALA A 167 -4.69 -4.44 9.70
CA ALA A 167 -5.84 -4.84 10.51
C ALA A 167 -6.61 -5.97 9.82
N GLY A 168 -6.84 -7.06 10.55
CA GLY A 168 -7.69 -8.17 10.11
C GLY A 168 -9.18 -7.86 10.30
N ALA A 169 -10.04 -8.78 9.84
CA ALA A 169 -11.49 -8.67 9.99
C ALA A 169 -12.04 -9.22 11.32
N ARG A 170 -11.16 -9.71 12.22
CA ARG A 170 -11.52 -10.29 13.52
C ARG A 170 -10.84 -9.52 14.66
N PRO A 171 -11.38 -9.58 15.88
CA PRO A 171 -10.67 -9.07 17.06
C PRO A 171 -9.37 -9.85 17.32
N GLY A 172 -8.34 -9.13 17.80
CA GLY A 172 -6.99 -9.65 18.03
C GLY A 172 -6.03 -9.35 16.90
#